data_AF-A0A6C8GWG3-F1
#
_entry.id   AF-A0A6C8GWG3-F1
#
_cell.length_a   1.000
_cell.length_b   1.000
_cell.length_c   1.000
_cell.angle_alpha   90.00
_cell.angle_beta   90.00
_cell.angle_gamma   90.00
#
_symmetry.space_group_name_H-M   'P 1'
#
loop_
_entity.id
_entity.type
_entity.pdbx_description
1 polymer ?
#
loop_
_entity_poly.entity_id
_entity_poly.type
_entity_poly.pdbx_seq_one_letter_code
_entity_poly.pdbx_strand_id
1 'polypeptide(L)'
;MPQPGLTTPDNDALPWQTTLLLALQHVLVVAATPITSVFLIAKALHFTDTVTASVLSATFLMCGLGAILQSLGVKGVGARLPFIMVPGGAPIAIFVAIALQTNIQTAIGAVILTSLFYFIALPIFRRCLHHFPPFIIGIMLLMVSINLIRLYGGLIIGQPGSADFAHPTSIILSLGTILITLIFALELS
;
A
#
# COMPACT_ATOMS: atom_id res chain seq x y z
N MET A 1 7.54 -17.90 41.10
CA MET A 1 7.56 -19.24 40.49
C MET A 1 7.62 -19.05 38.98
N PRO A 2 8.76 -19.31 38.32
CA PRO A 2 8.90 -19.21 36.86
C PRO A 2 8.21 -20.41 36.20
N GLN A 3 7.36 -20.16 35.20
CA GLN A 3 6.69 -21.18 34.40
C GLN A 3 7.72 -21.89 33.49
N PRO A 4 7.96 -23.21 33.63
CA PRO A 4 8.86 -23.96 32.76
C PRO A 4 8.08 -24.44 31.52
N GLY A 5 8.50 -24.04 30.30
CA GLY A 5 8.00 -24.68 29.08
C GLY A 5 7.64 -23.80 27.88
N LEU A 6 8.25 -22.64 27.67
CA LEU A 6 8.32 -22.06 26.32
C LEU A 6 9.68 -22.43 25.72
N THR A 7 9.78 -23.69 25.30
CA THR A 7 10.71 -24.08 24.23
C THR A 7 10.51 -23.08 23.11
N THR A 8 11.57 -22.38 22.72
CA THR A 8 11.64 -21.62 21.47
C THR A 8 10.88 -22.42 20.40
N PRO A 9 9.85 -21.84 19.73
CA PRO A 9 9.12 -22.57 18.71
C PRO A 9 10.16 -23.18 17.79
N ASP A 10 10.06 -24.49 17.69
CA ASP A 10 10.91 -25.32 16.87
C ASP A 10 11.09 -24.61 15.54
N ASN A 11 12.34 -24.39 15.17
CA ASN A 11 12.71 -24.01 13.82
C ASN A 11 12.55 -25.28 12.97
N ASP A 12 11.33 -25.82 12.94
CA ASP A 12 10.77 -26.62 11.88
C ASP A 12 10.77 -25.70 10.66
N ALA A 13 11.96 -25.53 10.10
CA ALA A 13 12.16 -24.89 8.83
C ALA A 13 11.29 -25.69 7.85
N LEU A 14 10.11 -25.15 7.55
CA LEU A 14 9.27 -25.56 6.44
C LEU A 14 10.20 -25.97 5.29
N PRO A 15 9.97 -27.14 4.65
CA PRO A 15 10.81 -27.64 3.57
C PRO A 15 11.30 -26.47 2.72
N TRP A 16 12.58 -26.42 2.38
CA TRP A 16 13.15 -25.27 1.67
C TRP A 16 12.31 -24.87 0.43
N GLN A 17 11.62 -25.85 -0.16
CA GLN A 17 10.59 -25.72 -1.20
C GLN A 17 9.38 -24.88 -0.78
N THR A 18 8.74 -25.17 0.36
CA THR A 18 7.61 -24.39 0.90
C THR A 18 8.04 -23.00 1.32
N THR A 19 9.25 -22.84 1.88
CA THR A 19 9.79 -21.50 2.21
C THR A 19 10.02 -20.68 0.94
N LEU A 20 10.55 -21.29 -0.12
CA LEU A 20 10.68 -20.63 -1.43
C LEU A 20 9.33 -20.30 -2.04
N LEU A 21 8.36 -21.21 -1.96
CA LEU A 21 7.02 -21.00 -2.52
C LEU A 21 6.29 -19.90 -1.76
N LEU A 22 6.38 -19.86 -0.42
CA LEU A 22 5.85 -18.77 0.40
C LEU A 22 6.56 -17.45 0.09
N ALA A 23 7.89 -17.45 -0.02
CA ALA A 23 8.63 -16.24 -0.36
C ALA A 23 8.23 -15.71 -1.75
N LEU A 24 8.03 -16.61 -2.72
CA LEU A 24 7.54 -16.28 -4.05
C LEU A 24 6.12 -15.72 -3.98
N GLN A 25 5.19 -16.38 -3.30
CA GLN A 25 3.82 -15.89 -3.10
C GLN A 25 3.80 -14.51 -2.43
N HIS A 26 4.63 -14.32 -1.41
CA HIS A 26 4.73 -13.04 -0.71
C HIS A 26 5.21 -11.93 -1.65
N VAL A 27 6.22 -12.19 -2.48
CA VAL A 27 6.69 -11.22 -3.48
C VAL A 27 5.61 -10.95 -4.53
N LEU A 28 4.91 -11.98 -5.02
CA LEU A 28 3.85 -11.84 -6.01
C LEU A 28 2.68 -10.98 -5.49
N VAL A 29 2.23 -11.24 -4.25
CA VAL A 29 1.14 -10.47 -3.62
C VAL A 29 1.57 -9.03 -3.36
N VAL A 30 2.81 -8.82 -2.91
CA VAL A 30 3.35 -7.49 -2.67
C VAL A 30 3.51 -6.71 -3.97
N ALA A 31 3.98 -7.35 -5.05
CA ALA A 31 4.19 -6.71 -6.35
C ALA A 31 2.89 -6.17 -6.96
N ALA A 32 1.74 -6.81 -6.67
CA ALA A 32 0.44 -6.34 -7.15
C ALA A 32 0.11 -4.92 -6.65
N THR A 33 0.48 -4.58 -5.41
CA THR A 33 0.05 -3.31 -4.80
C THR A 33 0.69 -2.07 -5.46
N PRO A 34 2.02 -2.00 -5.68
CA PRO A 34 2.64 -0.93 -6.45
C PRO A 34 2.12 -0.84 -7.88
N ILE A 35 1.86 -1.97 -8.55
CA ILE A 35 1.34 -1.99 -9.92
C ILE A 35 -0.04 -1.33 -9.97
N THR A 36 -0.97 -1.76 -9.11
CA THR A 36 -2.32 -1.18 -9.04
C THR A 36 -2.27 0.31 -8.73
N SER A 37 -1.42 0.73 -7.78
CA SER A 37 -1.22 2.13 -7.41
C SER A 37 -0.74 2.99 -8.58
N VAL A 38 0.31 2.58 -9.30
CA VAL A 38 0.87 3.36 -10.42
C VAL A 38 -0.14 3.45 -11.55
N PHE A 39 -0.85 2.36 -11.82
CA PHE A 39 -1.88 2.33 -12.85
C PHE A 39 -3.08 3.22 -12.50
N LEU A 40 -3.44 3.30 -11.21
CA LEU A 40 -4.46 4.20 -10.69
C LEU A 40 -4.11 5.66 -10.99
N ILE A 41 -2.88 6.06 -10.67
CA ILE A 41 -2.36 7.41 -10.87
C ILE A 41 -2.31 7.70 -12.37
N ALA A 42 -1.76 6.79 -13.17
CA ALA A 42 -1.67 6.94 -14.61
C ALA A 42 -3.05 7.15 -15.28
N LYS A 43 -4.07 6.39 -14.85
CA LYS A 43 -5.44 6.56 -15.34
C LYS A 43 -6.07 7.86 -14.86
N ALA A 44 -5.89 8.23 -13.59
CA ALA A 44 -6.48 9.44 -13.04
C ALA A 44 -5.88 10.74 -13.61
N LEU A 45 -4.60 10.72 -13.97
CA LEU A 45 -3.86 11.86 -14.50
C LEU A 45 -3.59 11.81 -16.01
N HIS A 46 -4.13 10.80 -16.71
CA HIS A 46 -3.95 10.58 -18.14
C HIS A 46 -2.47 10.58 -18.60
N PHE A 47 -1.61 9.85 -17.89
CA PHE A 47 -0.21 9.69 -18.29
C PHE A 47 -0.04 8.85 -19.56
N THR A 48 0.95 9.18 -20.38
CA THR A 48 1.38 8.36 -21.51
C THR A 48 2.00 7.04 -21.01
N ASP A 49 1.87 5.96 -21.79
CA ASP A 49 2.40 4.63 -21.44
C ASP A 49 3.89 4.63 -21.09
N THR A 50 4.68 5.49 -21.77
CA THR A 50 6.11 5.68 -21.51
C THR A 50 6.39 6.21 -20.10
N VAL A 51 5.58 7.17 -19.63
CA VAL A 51 5.68 7.76 -18.29
C VAL A 51 5.23 6.74 -17.25
N THR A 52 4.13 6.03 -17.50
CA THR A 52 3.61 4.98 -16.61
C THR A 52 4.64 3.89 -16.35
N ALA A 53 5.30 3.38 -17.41
CA ALA A 53 6.35 2.38 -17.27
C ALA A 53 7.57 2.90 -16.49
N SER A 54 7.95 4.16 -16.71
CA SER A 54 9.05 4.81 -16.01
C SER A 54 8.75 4.98 -14.52
N VAL A 55 7.53 5.44 -14.17
CA VAL A 55 7.08 5.57 -12.77
C VAL A 55 6.94 4.20 -12.10
N LEU A 56 6.47 3.18 -12.83
CA LEU A 56 6.38 1.81 -12.30
C LEU A 56 7.76 1.27 -11.91
N SER A 57 8.72 1.37 -12.83
CA SER A 57 10.12 0.96 -12.58
C SER A 57 10.73 1.72 -11.41
N ALA A 58 10.56 3.05 -11.37
CA ALA A 58 11.02 3.88 -10.26
C ALA A 58 10.36 3.50 -8.92
N THR A 59 9.07 3.17 -8.94
CA THR A 59 8.32 2.73 -7.75
C THR A 59 8.85 1.40 -7.24
N PHE A 60 9.05 0.41 -8.11
CA PHE A 60 9.65 -0.87 -7.73
C PHE A 60 11.07 -0.71 -7.18
N LEU A 61 11.88 0.13 -7.80
CA LEU A 61 13.23 0.44 -7.34
C LEU A 61 13.20 1.07 -5.95
N MET A 62 12.32 2.04 -5.71
CA MET A 62 12.17 2.71 -4.41
C MET A 62 11.60 1.77 -3.34
N CYS A 63 10.64 0.90 -3.67
CA CYS A 63 10.11 -0.10 -2.74
C CYS A 63 11.19 -1.11 -2.34
N GLY A 64 11.99 -1.57 -3.30
CA GLY A 64 13.12 -2.46 -3.06
C GLY A 64 14.20 -1.81 -2.19
N LEU A 65 14.61 -0.58 -2.54
CA LEU A 65 15.55 0.20 -1.74
C LEU A 65 15.05 0.46 -0.32
N GLY A 66 13.76 0.79 -0.16
CA GLY A 66 13.12 0.97 1.15
C GLY A 66 13.13 -0.31 1.99
N ALA A 67 12.80 -1.45 1.38
CA ALA A 67 12.85 -2.75 2.06
C ALA A 67 14.28 -3.14 2.48
N ILE A 68 15.27 -2.90 1.62
CA ILE A 68 16.70 -3.11 1.94
C ILE A 68 17.12 -2.19 3.09
N LEU A 69 16.80 -0.90 3.01
CA LEU A 69 17.15 0.08 4.03
C LEU A 69 16.54 -0.27 5.40
N GLN A 70 15.28 -0.71 5.42
CA GLN A 70 14.59 -1.12 6.64
C GLN A 70 15.16 -2.44 7.22
N SER A 71 15.53 -3.38 6.34
CA SER A 71 16.10 -4.68 6.71
C SER A 71 17.53 -4.56 7.27
N LEU A 72 18.38 -3.73 6.64
CA LEU A 72 19.77 -3.53 7.06
C LEU A 72 19.90 -2.77 8.39
N GLY A 73 18.90 -1.95 8.76
CA GLY A 73 18.80 -1.34 10.09
C GLY A 73 20.09 -0.65 10.58
N VAL A 74 20.82 0.04 9.70
CA VAL A 74 22.10 0.66 10.04
C VAL A 74 21.85 2.00 10.74
N LYS A 75 22.43 2.18 11.94
CA LYS A 75 22.45 3.44 12.72
C LYS A 75 21.11 3.95 13.31
N GLY A 76 20.27 3.05 13.84
CA GLY A 76 19.13 3.47 14.69
C GLY A 76 17.95 4.12 13.95
N VAL A 77 17.95 4.08 12.62
CA VAL A 77 16.81 4.36 11.75
C VAL A 77 16.49 3.06 11.01
N GLY A 78 15.35 2.45 11.32
CA GLY A 78 14.95 1.13 10.81
C GLY A 78 14.68 0.17 11.96
N ALA A 79 13.48 -0.42 11.97
CA ALA A 79 13.00 -1.20 13.11
C ALA A 79 13.62 -2.61 13.22
N ARG A 80 14.64 -2.94 12.39
CA ARG A 80 15.18 -4.31 12.21
C ARG A 80 14.07 -5.36 11.99
N LEU A 81 13.00 -4.92 11.34
CA LEU A 81 11.85 -5.72 10.98
C LEU A 81 11.77 -5.73 9.45
N PRO A 82 11.46 -6.87 8.80
CA PRO A 82 11.25 -6.96 7.36
C PRO A 82 9.95 -6.23 7.00
N PHE A 83 9.99 -4.90 6.99
CA PHE A 83 8.86 -4.06 6.62
C PHE A 83 8.99 -3.70 5.15
N ILE A 84 8.02 -4.15 4.36
CA ILE A 84 7.94 -3.78 2.95
C ILE A 84 7.30 -2.41 2.87
N MET A 85 8.06 -1.44 2.39
CA MET A 85 7.56 -0.09 2.15
C MET A 85 6.81 -0.07 0.82
N VAL A 86 5.50 -0.27 0.90
CA VAL A 86 4.59 -0.25 -0.25
C VAL A 86 3.95 1.14 -0.38
N PRO A 87 3.68 1.64 -1.59
CA PRO A 87 2.95 2.88 -1.77
C PRO A 87 1.57 2.79 -1.10
N GLY A 88 1.33 3.63 -0.10
CA GLY A 88 0.07 3.64 0.63
C GLY A 88 -1.05 4.20 -0.25
N GLY A 89 -2.17 3.47 -0.35
CA GLY A 89 -3.32 3.89 -1.14
C GLY A 89 -3.87 5.28 -0.75
N ALA A 90 -3.90 5.61 0.55
CA ALA A 90 -4.48 6.88 1.02
C ALA A 90 -3.66 8.11 0.59
N PRO A 91 -2.33 8.13 0.80
CA PRO A 91 -1.48 9.20 0.25
C PRO A 91 -1.68 9.41 -1.25
N ILE A 92 -1.84 8.33 -2.01
CA ILE A 92 -2.10 8.38 -3.46
C ILE A 92 -3.45 9.03 -3.76
N ALA A 93 -4.50 8.63 -3.02
CA ALA A 93 -5.84 9.23 -3.13
C ALA A 93 -5.80 10.75 -2.93
N ILE A 94 -5.10 11.18 -1.88
CA ILE A 94 -4.93 12.60 -1.54
C ILE A 94 -4.13 13.32 -2.63
N PHE A 95 -3.05 12.70 -3.11
CA PHE A 95 -2.24 13.25 -4.19
C PHE A 95 -3.05 13.47 -5.47
N VAL A 96 -3.83 12.47 -5.90
CA VAL A 96 -4.69 12.57 -7.09
C VAL A 96 -5.75 13.66 -6.89
N ALA A 97 -6.39 13.72 -5.73
CA ALA A 97 -7.39 14.75 -5.44
C ALA A 97 -6.81 16.17 -5.52
N ILE A 98 -5.61 16.39 -4.97
CA ILE A 98 -4.92 17.69 -5.04
C ILE A 98 -4.50 18.01 -6.48
N ALA A 99 -3.98 17.02 -7.21
CA ALA A 99 -3.51 17.21 -8.57
C ALA A 99 -4.66 17.57 -9.53
N LEU A 100 -5.85 16.99 -9.33
CA LEU A 100 -7.06 17.32 -10.10
C LEU A 100 -7.61 18.72 -9.79
N GLN A 101 -7.45 19.20 -8.55
CA GLN A 101 -7.94 20.53 -8.15
C GLN A 101 -6.98 21.67 -8.51
N THR A 102 -5.67 21.40 -8.55
CA THR A 102 -4.64 22.42 -8.78
C THR A 102 -3.84 22.12 -10.04
N ASN A 103 -2.75 21.37 -9.91
CA ASN A 103 -1.89 20.89 -10.98
C ASN A 103 -0.94 19.82 -10.42
N ILE A 104 -0.38 18.98 -11.30
CA ILE A 104 0.58 17.92 -10.93
C ILE A 104 1.80 18.49 -10.21
N GLN A 105 2.32 19.61 -10.69
CA GLN A 105 3.52 20.24 -10.15
C GLN A 105 3.32 20.76 -8.72
N THR A 106 2.12 21.31 -8.44
CA THR A 106 1.73 21.74 -7.09
C THR A 106 1.55 20.53 -6.16
N ALA A 107 0.95 19.45 -6.64
CA ALA A 107 0.78 18.23 -5.85
C ALA A 107 2.14 17.60 -5.47
N ILE A 108 3.09 17.54 -6.39
CA ILE A 108 4.45 17.05 -6.11
C ILE A 108 5.15 17.97 -5.09
N GLY A 109 5.03 19.29 -5.24
CA GLY A 109 5.57 20.25 -4.28
C GLY A 109 4.99 20.08 -2.88
N ALA A 110 3.68 19.86 -2.77
CA ALA A 110 3.00 19.59 -1.50
C ALA A 110 3.50 18.29 -0.84
N VAL A 111 3.72 17.22 -1.61
CA VAL A 111 4.27 15.96 -1.10
C VAL A 111 5.70 16.13 -0.58
N ILE A 112 6.55 16.86 -1.31
CA ILE A 112 7.94 17.11 -0.90
C ILE A 112 7.97 17.93 0.39
N LEU A 113 7.18 19.02 0.46
CA LEU A 113 7.06 19.85 1.66
C LEU A 113 6.53 19.05 2.85
N THR A 114 5.50 18.23 2.65
CA THR A 114 4.93 17.38 3.69
C THR A 114 5.95 16.38 4.21
N SER A 115 6.73 15.76 3.32
CA SER A 115 7.77 14.79 3.69
C SER A 115 8.88 15.44 4.50
N LEU A 116 9.33 16.64 4.10
CA LEU A 116 10.34 17.39 4.84
C LEU A 116 9.82 17.82 6.22
N PHE A 117 8.58 18.31 6.27
CA PHE A 117 7.93 18.66 7.53
C PHE A 117 7.81 17.44 8.45
N TYR A 118 7.41 16.28 7.92
CA TYR A 118 7.29 15.04 8.68
C TYR A 118 8.64 14.59 9.24
N PHE A 119 9.73 14.73 8.48
CA PHE A 119 11.08 14.39 8.95
C PHE A 119 11.50 15.24 10.17
N ILE A 120 11.17 16.53 10.16
CA ILE A 120 11.44 17.46 11.27
C ILE A 120 10.50 17.20 12.46
N ALA A 121 9.23 16.89 12.18
CA ALA A 121 8.21 16.64 13.20
C ALA A 121 8.32 15.25 13.84
N LEU A 122 8.97 14.29 13.18
CA LEU A 122 9.15 12.90 13.62
C LEU A 122 9.61 12.75 15.09
N PRO A 123 10.67 13.43 15.58
CA PRO A 123 11.10 13.32 16.98
C PRO A 123 10.05 13.82 17.97
N ILE A 124 9.25 14.81 17.58
CA ILE A 124 8.18 15.39 18.40
C ILE A 124 6.98 14.43 18.44
N PHE A 125 6.56 13.93 17.28
CA PHE A 125 5.50 12.93 17.17
C PHE A 125 5.81 11.66 17.95
N ARG A 126 7.06 11.20 17.95
CA ARG A 126 7.47 10.02 18.74
C ARG A 126 7.24 10.21 20.24
N ARG A 127 7.37 11.44 20.76
CA ARG A 127 7.05 11.74 22.17
C ARG A 127 5.54 11.86 22.40
N CYS A 128 4.82 12.47 21.47
CA CYS A 128 3.36 12.63 21.58
C CYS A 128 2.60 11.30 21.43
N LEU A 129 3.07 10.37 20.59
CA LEU A 129 2.46 9.04 20.37
C LEU A 129 2.34 8.21 21.65
N HIS A 130 3.17 8.45 22.66
CA HIS A 130 3.03 7.79 23.97
C HIS A 130 1.73 8.20 24.70
N HIS A 131 1.19 9.39 24.44
CA HIS A 131 -0.05 9.88 25.03
C HIS A 131 -1.31 9.44 24.28
N PHE A 132 -1.18 8.89 23.07
CA PHE A 132 -2.34 8.52 22.26
C PHE A 132 -2.75 7.07 22.54
N PRO A 133 -3.94 6.82 23.12
CA PRO A 133 -4.45 5.46 23.28
C PRO A 133 -4.60 4.77 21.91
N PRO A 134 -4.39 3.43 21.85
CA PRO A 134 -4.39 2.66 20.61
C PRO A 134 -5.69 2.76 19.79
N PHE A 135 -6.79 3.15 20.44
CA PHE A 135 -8.08 3.39 19.81
C PHE A 135 -8.06 4.46 18.70
N ILE A 136 -7.28 5.53 18.87
CA ILE A 136 -7.24 6.65 17.91
C ILE A 136 -6.58 6.22 16.60
N ILE A 137 -5.55 5.39 16.70
CA ILE A 137 -4.84 4.83 15.55
C ILE A 137 -5.79 3.95 14.74
N GLY A 138 -6.62 3.13 15.42
CA GLY A 138 -7.64 2.30 14.79
C GLY A 138 -8.69 3.12 14.01
N ILE A 139 -9.18 4.23 14.60
CA ILE A 139 -10.14 5.12 13.92
C ILE A 139 -9.51 5.81 12.71
N MET A 140 -8.27 6.29 12.84
CA MET A 140 -7.53 6.90 11.73
C MET A 140 -7.37 5.92 10.56
N LEU A 141 -7.04 4.66 10.86
CA LEU A 141 -6.94 3.62 9.85
C LEU A 141 -8.30 3.33 9.19
N LEU A 142 -9.38 3.29 9.98
CA LEU A 142 -10.74 3.10 9.45
C LEU A 142 -11.15 4.25 8.51
N MET A 143 -10.89 5.50 8.90
CA MET A 143 -11.17 6.68 8.08
C MET A 143 -10.39 6.65 6.76
N VAL A 144 -9.11 6.25 6.82
CA VAL A 144 -8.26 6.05 5.64
C VAL A 144 -8.87 4.98 4.72
N SER A 145 -9.28 3.84 5.26
CA SER A 145 -9.89 2.75 4.47
C SER A 145 -11.21 3.19 3.82
N ILE A 146 -12.08 3.91 4.55
CA ILE A 146 -13.34 4.44 4.00
C ILE A 146 -13.07 5.42 2.85
N ASN A 147 -12.08 6.31 3.00
CA ASN A 147 -11.69 7.23 1.94
C ASN A 147 -11.20 6.46 0.70
N LEU A 148 -10.41 5.41 0.92
CA LEU A 148 -9.92 4.53 -0.14
C LEU A 148 -11.07 3.87 -0.92
N ILE A 149 -12.05 3.30 -0.22
CA ILE A 149 -13.23 2.68 -0.83
C ILE A 149 -13.99 3.71 -1.66
N ARG A 150 -14.15 4.94 -1.15
CA ARG A 150 -14.85 6.00 -1.88
C ARG A 150 -14.11 6.42 -3.15
N LEU A 151 -12.78 6.48 -3.11
CA LEU A 151 -11.97 6.79 -4.28
C LEU A 151 -12.07 5.67 -5.34
N TYR A 152 -11.84 4.42 -4.95
CA TYR A 152 -11.96 3.28 -5.86
C TYR A 152 -13.39 3.14 -6.41
N GLY A 153 -14.40 3.38 -5.59
CA GLY A 153 -15.79 3.46 -6.03
C GLY A 153 -15.99 4.56 -7.08
N GLY A 154 -15.42 5.75 -6.89
CA GLY A 154 -15.49 6.84 -7.88
C GLY A 154 -14.81 6.50 -9.22
N LEU A 155 -13.74 5.71 -9.19
CA LEU A 155 -13.06 5.23 -10.39
C LEU A 155 -13.82 4.09 -11.10
N ILE A 156 -14.56 3.27 -10.36
CA ILE A 156 -15.36 2.15 -10.91
C ILE A 156 -16.71 2.64 -11.45
N ILE A 157 -17.31 3.65 -10.81
CA ILE A 157 -18.63 4.19 -11.17
C ILE A 157 -18.53 5.24 -12.29
N GLY A 158 -17.35 5.84 -12.50
CA GLY A 158 -17.14 6.91 -13.48
C GLY A 158 -17.57 8.29 -12.95
N GLN A 159 -16.92 9.35 -13.46
CA GLN A 159 -17.26 10.73 -13.14
C GLN A 159 -18.71 11.03 -13.55
N PRO A 160 -19.53 11.74 -12.75
CA PRO A 160 -20.88 12.16 -13.15
C PRO A 160 -20.80 13.01 -14.43
N GLY A 161 -21.14 12.43 -15.60
CA GLY A 161 -21.15 13.08 -16.90
C GLY A 161 -20.57 12.35 -18.12
N SER A 162 -19.90 11.19 -18.03
CA SER A 162 -19.34 10.52 -19.23
C SER A 162 -20.13 9.29 -19.70
N ALA A 163 -20.15 9.04 -21.01
CA ALA A 163 -20.91 7.98 -21.70
C ALA A 163 -20.48 6.52 -21.38
N ASP A 164 -19.66 6.32 -20.34
CA ASP A 164 -19.17 5.03 -19.84
C ASP A 164 -19.77 4.71 -18.45
N PHE A 165 -20.89 5.35 -18.09
CA PHE A 165 -21.69 4.96 -16.94
C PHE A 165 -22.23 3.54 -17.15
N ALA A 166 -21.77 2.63 -16.30
CA ALA A 166 -22.32 1.28 -16.16
C ALA A 166 -22.18 0.38 -17.41
N HIS A 167 -20.96 0.05 -17.86
CA HIS A 167 -20.79 -1.15 -18.69
C HIS A 167 -20.96 -2.40 -17.79
N PRO A 168 -22.02 -3.21 -17.95
CA PRO A 168 -22.35 -4.36 -17.08
C PRO A 168 -21.22 -5.40 -17.01
N THR A 169 -20.35 -5.42 -18.02
CA THR A 169 -19.20 -6.33 -18.12
C THR A 169 -18.13 -6.10 -17.05
N SER A 170 -17.85 -4.87 -16.64
CA SER A 170 -16.83 -4.57 -15.61
C SER A 170 -17.30 -4.98 -14.22
N ILE A 171 -18.60 -4.83 -13.94
CA ILE A 171 -19.23 -5.27 -12.70
C ILE A 171 -19.22 -6.80 -12.64
N ILE A 172 -19.59 -7.47 -13.75
CA ILE A 172 -19.57 -8.95 -13.84
C ILE A 172 -18.14 -9.50 -13.73
N LEU A 173 -17.14 -8.86 -14.36
CA LEU A 173 -15.74 -9.28 -14.21
C LEU A 173 -15.25 -9.11 -12.78
N SER A 174 -15.52 -7.96 -12.14
CA SER A 174 -15.10 -7.73 -10.74
C SER A 174 -15.75 -8.73 -9.79
N LEU A 175 -17.05 -8.99 -9.96
CA LEU A 175 -17.79 -9.94 -9.13
C LEU A 175 -17.30 -11.37 -9.37
N GLY A 176 -17.01 -11.72 -10.63
CA GLY A 176 -16.42 -13.01 -11.00
C GLY A 176 -15.03 -13.23 -10.41
N THR A 177 -14.15 -12.24 -10.46
CA THR A 177 -12.80 -12.35 -9.85
C THR A 177 -12.90 -12.50 -8.34
N ILE A 178 -13.73 -11.70 -7.66
CA ILE A 178 -13.92 -11.79 -6.21
C ILE A 178 -14.45 -13.18 -5.81
N LEU A 179 -15.40 -13.72 -6.56
CA LEU A 179 -16.02 -15.01 -6.27
C LEU A 179 -15.06 -16.18 -6.51
N ILE A 180 -14.26 -16.12 -7.57
CA ILE A 180 -13.19 -17.11 -7.83
C ILE A 180 -12.14 -17.05 -6.72
N THR A 181 -11.71 -15.86 -6.29
CA THR A 181 -10.75 -15.71 -5.19
C THR A 181 -11.30 -16.26 -3.88
N LEU A 182 -12.57 -16.01 -3.55
CA LEU A 182 -13.21 -16.54 -2.34
C LEU A 182 -13.33 -18.06 -2.36
N ILE A 183 -13.72 -18.65 -3.49
CA ILE A 183 -13.81 -20.12 -3.62
C ILE A 183 -12.44 -20.75 -3.42
N PHE A 184 -11.41 -20.22 -4.06
CA PHE A 184 -10.05 -20.75 -3.94
C PHE A 184 -9.48 -20.58 -2.52
N ALA A 185 -9.81 -19.47 -1.85
CA ALA A 185 -9.40 -19.23 -0.47
C ALA A 185 -10.12 -20.15 0.53
N LEU A 186 -11.39 -20.52 0.26
CA LEU A 186 -12.17 -21.43 1.08
C LEU A 186 -11.77 -22.91 0.86
N GLU A 187 -11.44 -23.29 -0.36
CA GLU A 187 -10.90 -24.63 -0.68
C GLU A 187 -9.51 -24.88 -0.06
N LEU A 188 -8.79 -23.81 0.30
CA LEU A 188 -7.47 -23.88 0.93
C LEU A 188 -7.49 -23.76 2.47
N SER A 189 -8.66 -23.53 3.09
CA SER A 189 -8.85 -23.40 4.55
C SER A 189 -9.46 -24.63 5.17
#